data_AF-A0A3P7BVY3-F1
#
_entry.id   AF-A0A3P7BVY3-F1
#
_cell.length_a   1.000
_cell.length_b   1.000
_cell.length_c   1.000
_cell.angle_alpha   90.00
_cell.angle_beta   90.00
_cell.angle_gamma   90.00
#
_symmetry.space_group_name_H-M   'P 1'
#
loop_
_entity.id
_entity.type
_entity.pdbx_description
1 polymer ?
#
loop_
_entity_poly.entity_id
_entity_poly.type
_entity_poly.pdbx_seq_one_letter_code
_entity_poly.pdbx_strand_id
1 'polypeptide(L)'
;MNRKCSSEIEYWSADERCFGCYEDVRCFAETIHRVLVDLQSGTLTAPTGQAEYYIAHFAPQIWWCHFDFFKRDYTLVTYHRGINGTQKTAAEMDEIFANENVPAEQRAYIRTELLKGKSRHSTRGSKDVERVMSQIMKDPYILDILRRMYFHDFIEFGFR
;
A
#
# COMPACT_ATOMS: atom_id res chain seq x y z
N MET A 1 -1.86 9.38 17.65
CA MET A 1 -1.12 8.80 16.51
C MET A 1 -1.66 7.39 16.35
N ASN A 2 -2.54 7.12 15.39
CA ASN A 2 -3.01 5.76 15.13
C ASN A 2 -1.85 5.00 14.50
N ARG A 3 -1.15 4.20 15.30
CA ARG A 3 -0.25 3.20 14.73
C ARG A 3 -1.16 2.04 14.32
N LYS A 4 -0.94 1.55 13.10
CA LYS A 4 -1.77 0.55 12.39
C LYS A 4 -1.73 -0.82 13.11
N CYS A 5 -1.60 -1.93 12.42
CA CYS A 5 -1.32 -3.28 12.94
C CYS A 5 -0.60 -3.33 14.32
N SER A 6 0.51 -2.59 14.50
CA SER A 6 1.30 -2.59 15.74
C SER A 6 0.69 -1.87 16.95
N SER A 7 -0.40 -1.09 16.79
CA SER A 7 -1.11 -0.46 17.92
C SER A 7 -2.60 -0.16 17.69
N GLU A 8 -3.22 -0.70 16.64
CA GLU A 8 -4.66 -0.63 16.40
C GLU A 8 -5.37 -1.56 17.39
N ILE A 9 -5.60 -1.08 18.63
CA ILE A 9 -6.47 -1.74 19.63
C ILE A 9 -7.94 -1.27 19.55
N GLU A 10 -8.22 -0.33 18.63
CA GLU A 10 -9.55 0.25 18.45
C GLU A 10 -10.52 -0.72 17.75
N TYR A 11 -9.99 -1.57 16.86
CA TYR A 11 -10.80 -2.47 16.03
C TYR A 11 -10.58 -3.97 16.32
N TRP A 12 -9.44 -4.34 16.91
CA TRP A 12 -9.11 -5.73 17.24
C TRP A 12 -8.50 -5.82 18.63
N SER A 13 -8.69 -6.95 19.32
CA SER A 13 -8.00 -7.20 20.57
C SER A 13 -6.49 -7.29 20.36
N ALA A 14 -5.74 -7.16 21.45
CA ALA A 14 -4.28 -7.28 21.42
C ALA A 14 -3.80 -8.62 20.85
N ASP A 15 -4.60 -9.68 21.03
CA ASP A 15 -4.30 -11.05 20.58
C ASP A 15 -4.73 -11.32 19.14
N GLU A 16 -5.65 -10.53 18.60
CA GLU A 16 -6.09 -10.68 17.21
C GLU A 16 -5.24 -9.88 16.24
N ARG A 17 -4.77 -8.68 16.63
CA ARG A 17 -4.08 -7.76 15.72
C ARG A 17 -2.92 -8.42 14.98
N CYS A 18 -2.71 -8.03 13.72
CA CYS A 18 -1.70 -8.62 12.86
C CYS A 18 -1.84 -10.14 12.69
N PHE A 19 -3.07 -10.66 12.65
CA PHE A 19 -3.35 -12.10 12.63
C PHE A 19 -2.76 -12.85 13.85
N GLY A 20 -2.68 -12.18 15.01
CA GLY A 20 -2.04 -12.72 16.21
C GLY A 20 -0.51 -12.76 16.16
N CYS A 21 0.13 -12.12 15.18
CA CYS A 21 1.58 -12.04 15.08
C CYS A 21 2.20 -10.93 15.95
N TYR A 22 1.38 -10.05 16.55
CA TYR A 22 1.85 -8.92 17.37
C TYR A 22 2.88 -8.02 16.65
N GLU A 23 4.16 -8.10 17.01
CA GLU A 23 5.26 -7.36 16.38
C GLU A 23 6.19 -8.25 15.53
N ASP A 24 5.90 -9.55 15.41
CA ASP A 24 6.65 -10.48 14.58
C ASP A 24 6.34 -10.24 13.09
N VAL A 25 7.25 -9.55 12.42
CA VAL A 25 7.14 -9.20 11.00
C VAL A 25 7.17 -10.46 10.11
N ARG A 26 7.90 -11.51 10.52
CA ARG A 26 8.00 -12.75 9.75
C ARG A 26 6.69 -13.52 9.81
N CYS A 27 6.15 -13.71 11.00
CA CYS A 27 4.82 -14.30 11.21
C CYS A 27 3.76 -13.57 10.38
N PHE A 28 3.76 -12.22 10.41
CA PHE A 28 2.79 -11.44 9.66
C PHE A 28 2.97 -11.63 8.15
N ALA A 29 4.19 -11.54 7.64
CA ALA A 29 4.49 -11.71 6.22
C ALA A 29 4.09 -13.10 5.69
N GLU A 30 4.42 -14.16 6.43
CA GLU A 30 4.01 -15.53 6.09
C GLU A 30 2.48 -15.68 6.08
N THR A 31 1.82 -15.11 7.09
CA THR A 31 0.38 -15.23 7.25
C THR A 31 -0.37 -14.48 6.16
N ILE A 32 -0.01 -13.23 5.86
CA ILE A 32 -0.68 -12.47 4.79
C ILE A 32 -0.40 -13.09 3.42
N HIS A 33 0.81 -13.60 3.17
CA HIS A 33 1.12 -14.31 1.93
C HIS A 33 0.25 -15.56 1.77
N ARG A 34 0.11 -16.38 2.81
CA ARG A 34 -0.79 -17.54 2.80
C ARG A 34 -2.24 -17.13 2.53
N VAL A 35 -2.74 -16.10 3.23
CA VAL A 35 -4.11 -15.58 3.02
C VAL A 35 -4.33 -15.15 1.58
N LEU A 36 -3.37 -14.45 0.96
CA LEU A 36 -3.47 -14.03 -0.44
C LEU A 36 -3.46 -15.23 -1.41
N VAL A 37 -2.60 -16.23 -1.17
CA VAL A 37 -2.57 -17.47 -1.97
C VAL A 37 -3.87 -18.27 -1.83
N ASP A 38 -4.40 -18.38 -0.62
CA ASP A 38 -5.65 -19.08 -0.36
C ASP A 38 -6.84 -18.35 -1.02
N LEU A 39 -6.84 -17.01 -0.99
CA LEU A 39 -7.83 -16.19 -1.70
C LEU A 39 -7.74 -16.39 -3.21
N GLN A 40 -6.53 -16.31 -3.78
CA GLN A 40 -6.31 -16.47 -5.22
C GLN A 40 -6.68 -17.87 -5.73
N SER A 41 -6.39 -18.91 -4.93
CA SER A 41 -6.72 -20.30 -5.27
C SER A 41 -8.21 -20.65 -5.09
N GLY A 42 -9.01 -19.75 -4.49
CA GLY A 42 -10.40 -20.01 -4.14
C GLY A 42 -10.58 -20.91 -2.92
N THR A 43 -9.50 -21.23 -2.19
CA THR A 43 -9.55 -21.98 -0.93
C THR A 43 -10.19 -21.14 0.18
N LEU A 44 -9.88 -19.84 0.20
CA LEU A 44 -10.50 -18.87 1.10
C LEU A 44 -11.67 -18.17 0.39
N THR A 45 -12.90 -18.55 0.72
CA THR A 45 -14.12 -18.01 0.08
C THR A 45 -14.86 -16.97 0.92
N ALA A 46 -14.61 -16.94 2.23
CA ALA A 46 -15.23 -16.01 3.18
C ALA A 46 -14.17 -15.52 4.18
N PRO A 47 -13.38 -14.49 3.83
CA PRO A 47 -12.39 -13.92 4.75
C PRO A 47 -13.07 -13.32 5.99
N THR A 48 -12.38 -13.38 7.13
CA THR A 48 -12.81 -12.64 8.33
C THR A 48 -12.67 -11.13 8.08
N GLY A 49 -13.39 -10.29 8.83
CA GLY A 49 -13.26 -8.83 8.67
C GLY A 49 -11.82 -8.31 8.87
N GLN A 50 -11.02 -8.99 9.69
CA GLN A 50 -9.59 -8.69 9.80
C GLN A 50 -8.82 -9.10 8.54
N ALA A 51 -9.08 -10.29 8.00
CA ALA A 51 -8.46 -10.73 6.76
C ALA A 51 -8.83 -9.80 5.61
N GLU A 52 -10.10 -9.40 5.47
CA GLU A 52 -10.55 -8.40 4.49
C GLU A 52 -9.79 -7.09 4.63
N TYR A 53 -9.65 -6.58 5.86
CA TYR A 53 -8.87 -5.37 6.12
C TYR A 53 -7.43 -5.53 5.62
N TYR A 54 -6.72 -6.59 5.98
CA TYR A 54 -5.33 -6.75 5.55
C TYR A 54 -5.21 -7.07 4.05
N ILE A 55 -6.13 -7.83 3.45
CA ILE A 55 -6.18 -8.06 2.00
C ILE A 55 -6.29 -6.70 1.28
N ALA A 56 -7.22 -5.84 1.71
CA ALA A 56 -7.40 -4.51 1.12
C ALA A 56 -6.16 -3.61 1.19
N HIS A 57 -5.27 -3.84 2.17
CA HIS A 57 -4.05 -3.04 2.35
C HIS A 57 -2.78 -3.67 1.75
N PHE A 58 -2.73 -4.99 1.59
CA PHE A 58 -1.51 -5.73 1.25
C PHE A 58 -1.60 -6.53 -0.05
N ALA A 59 -2.79 -6.76 -0.61
CA ALA A 59 -2.92 -7.43 -1.90
C ALA A 59 -2.18 -6.64 -3.00
N PRO A 60 -1.62 -7.32 -4.01
CA PRO A 60 -0.99 -6.68 -5.16
C PRO A 60 -1.90 -5.64 -5.79
N GLN A 61 -1.34 -4.51 -6.24
CA GLN A 61 -2.14 -3.42 -6.78
C GLN A 61 -2.87 -3.82 -8.06
N ILE A 62 -2.31 -4.75 -8.84
CA ILE A 62 -2.95 -5.27 -10.06
C ILE A 62 -4.18 -6.13 -9.78
N TRP A 63 -4.45 -6.53 -8.54
CA TRP A 63 -5.66 -7.30 -8.19
C TRP A 63 -6.92 -6.42 -8.12
N TRP A 64 -6.75 -5.10 -8.07
CA TRP A 64 -7.86 -4.18 -7.86
C TRP A 64 -8.42 -3.64 -9.17
N CYS A 65 -9.71 -3.32 -9.13
CA CYS A 65 -10.41 -2.57 -10.17
C CYS A 65 -10.32 -3.17 -11.59
N HIS A 66 -10.20 -4.50 -11.71
CA HIS A 66 -10.08 -5.17 -13.01
C HIS A 66 -8.93 -4.62 -13.87
N PHE A 67 -7.79 -4.34 -13.22
CA PHE A 67 -6.61 -3.76 -13.87
C PHE A 67 -6.16 -4.54 -15.11
N ASP A 68 -6.28 -5.86 -15.08
CA ASP A 68 -5.99 -6.76 -16.21
C ASP A 68 -6.85 -6.49 -17.45
N PHE A 69 -8.14 -6.16 -17.27
CA PHE A 69 -9.06 -5.83 -18.36
C PHE A 69 -8.92 -4.39 -18.84
N PHE A 70 -8.70 -3.45 -17.92
CA PHE A 70 -8.72 -2.01 -18.20
C PHE A 70 -7.32 -1.37 -18.19
N LYS A 71 -6.26 -2.16 -18.34
CA LYS A 71 -4.87 -1.70 -18.24
C LYS A 71 -4.58 -0.45 -19.09
N ARG A 72 -5.21 -0.35 -20.27
CA ARG A 72 -5.04 0.78 -21.20
C ARG A 72 -5.75 2.06 -20.76
N ASP A 73 -6.69 1.95 -19.85
CA ASP A 73 -7.50 3.06 -19.33
C ASP A 73 -6.87 3.65 -18.06
N TYR A 74 -5.85 2.98 -17.49
CA TYR A 74 -5.11 3.49 -16.35
C TYR A 74 -3.96 4.42 -16.76
N THR A 75 -3.85 5.54 -16.07
CA THR A 75 -2.61 6.32 -16.00
C THR A 75 -1.87 6.00 -14.70
N LEU A 76 -0.66 5.47 -14.82
CA LEU A 76 0.19 5.19 -13.65
C LEU A 76 0.83 6.48 -13.15
N VAL A 77 0.57 6.83 -11.88
CA VAL A 77 1.15 8.01 -11.24
C VAL A 77 2.28 7.60 -10.32
N THR A 78 3.46 8.18 -10.53
CA THR A 78 4.61 7.89 -9.66
C THR A 78 4.60 8.75 -8.42
N TYR A 79 4.67 8.11 -7.24
CA TYR A 79 4.86 8.83 -5.99
C TYR A 79 6.33 9.20 -5.79
N HIS A 80 6.72 10.40 -6.24
CA HIS A 80 8.10 10.86 -6.22
C HIS A 80 8.63 11.03 -4.79
N ARG A 81 9.89 10.64 -4.58
CA ARG A 81 10.61 10.80 -3.31
C ARG A 81 11.67 11.91 -3.41
N GLY A 82 12.15 12.38 -2.26
CA GLY A 82 13.20 13.42 -2.16
C GLY A 82 12.66 14.83 -1.89
N ILE A 83 13.56 15.82 -1.91
CA ILE A 83 13.32 17.22 -1.51
C ILE A 83 12.14 17.85 -2.27
N ASN A 84 11.97 17.49 -3.55
CA ASN A 84 10.91 18.01 -4.43
C ASN A 84 9.87 16.94 -4.81
N GLY A 85 9.79 15.83 -4.07
CA GLY A 85 8.90 14.71 -4.41
C GLY A 85 7.44 15.12 -4.47
N THR A 86 6.95 15.81 -3.44
CA THR A 86 5.55 16.29 -3.39
C THR A 86 5.22 17.23 -4.56
N GLN A 87 6.12 18.16 -4.88
CA GLN A 87 5.93 19.10 -5.99
C GLN A 87 5.88 18.40 -7.34
N LYS A 88 6.74 17.39 -7.55
CA LYS A 88 6.76 16.58 -8.77
C LYS A 88 5.48 15.77 -8.93
N THR A 89 5.06 15.04 -7.89
CA THR A 89 3.78 14.30 -7.91
C THR A 89 2.60 15.24 -8.13
N ALA A 90 2.57 16.41 -7.50
CA ALA A 90 1.49 17.37 -7.69
C ALA A 90 1.48 18.00 -9.10
N ALA A 91 2.63 18.12 -9.76
CA ALA A 91 2.72 18.57 -11.15
C ALA A 91 2.23 17.47 -12.12
N GLU A 92 2.70 16.24 -11.94
CA GLU A 92 2.26 15.08 -12.74
C GLU A 92 0.74 14.88 -12.66
N MET A 93 0.15 14.96 -11.45
CA MET A 93 -1.30 14.88 -11.28
C MET A 93 -2.04 16.04 -11.96
N ASP A 94 -1.50 17.26 -11.88
CA ASP A 94 -2.10 18.44 -12.54
C ASP A 94 -2.15 18.28 -14.07
N GLU A 95 -1.09 17.74 -14.67
CA GLU A 95 -1.01 17.43 -16.10
C GLU A 95 -2.03 16.36 -16.51
N ILE A 96 -2.14 15.28 -15.74
CA ILE A 96 -3.12 14.21 -16.00
C ILE A 96 -4.54 14.79 -15.98
N PHE A 97 -4.88 15.56 -14.94
CA PHE A 97 -6.19 16.18 -14.86
C PHE A 97 -6.43 17.22 -15.98
N ALA A 98 -5.39 17.91 -16.45
CA ALA A 98 -5.51 18.80 -17.60
C ALA A 98 -5.92 18.06 -18.86
N ASN A 99 -5.28 16.91 -19.12
CA ASN A 99 -5.54 16.08 -20.29
C ASN A 99 -6.95 15.48 -20.28
N GLU A 100 -7.49 15.22 -19.08
CA GLU A 100 -8.87 14.79 -18.87
C GLU A 100 -9.87 15.96 -18.78
N ASN A 101 -9.47 17.17 -19.18
CA ASN A 101 -10.32 18.38 -19.22
C ASN A 101 -10.91 18.80 -17.87
N VAL A 102 -10.24 18.48 -16.75
CA VAL A 102 -10.64 18.97 -15.43
C VAL A 102 -10.43 20.49 -15.36
N PRO A 103 -11.44 21.28 -14.95
CA PRO A 103 -11.34 22.74 -14.87
C PRO A 103 -10.15 23.24 -14.04
N ALA A 104 -9.49 24.30 -14.52
CA ALA A 104 -8.28 24.84 -13.89
C ALA A 104 -8.45 25.20 -12.41
N GLU A 105 -9.63 25.69 -12.01
CA GLU A 105 -9.94 26.00 -10.61
C GLU A 105 -9.90 24.75 -9.71
N GLN A 106 -10.49 23.63 -10.17
CA GLN A 106 -10.48 22.37 -9.44
C GLN A 106 -9.07 21.79 -9.36
N ARG A 107 -8.31 21.87 -10.47
CA ARG A 107 -6.91 21.43 -10.49
C ARG A 107 -6.03 22.25 -9.53
N ALA A 108 -6.23 23.57 -9.47
CA ALA A 108 -5.54 24.44 -8.53
C ALA A 108 -5.87 24.10 -7.06
N TYR A 109 -7.13 23.77 -6.76
CA TYR A 109 -7.53 23.29 -5.44
C TYR A 109 -6.83 21.97 -5.08
N ILE A 110 -6.91 20.96 -5.95
CA ILE A 110 -6.27 19.66 -5.73
C ILE A 110 -4.76 19.80 -5.54
N ARG A 111 -4.11 20.60 -6.39
CA ARG A 111 -2.66 20.91 -6.28
C ARG A 111 -2.33 21.52 -4.93
N THR A 112 -3.14 22.47 -4.46
CA THR A 112 -2.94 23.10 -3.15
C THR A 112 -3.03 22.08 -2.01
N GLU A 113 -4.01 21.17 -2.06
CA GLU A 113 -4.16 20.11 -1.06
C GLU A 113 -2.98 19.12 -1.09
N LEU A 114 -2.53 18.68 -2.28
CA LEU A 114 -1.38 17.79 -2.42
C LEU A 114 -0.10 18.41 -1.85
N LEU A 115 0.09 19.72 -2.04
CA LEU A 115 1.26 20.45 -1.54
C LEU A 115 1.29 20.61 -0.02
N LYS A 116 0.17 20.43 0.70
CA LYS A 116 0.16 20.37 2.18
C LYS A 116 0.94 19.15 2.69
N GLY A 117 1.17 18.15 1.85
CA GLY A 117 2.01 17.02 2.15
C GLY A 117 1.30 15.95 2.98
N LYS A 118 1.93 15.50 4.08
CA LYS A 118 1.45 14.33 4.83
C LYS A 118 0.20 14.67 5.64
N SER A 119 -0.76 13.75 5.65
CA SER A 119 -1.88 13.82 6.60
C SER A 119 -1.38 13.65 8.04
N ARG A 120 -2.18 14.15 9.00
CA ARG A 120 -1.93 13.99 10.45
C ARG A 120 -1.75 12.52 10.88
N HIS A 121 -2.38 11.59 10.14
CA HIS A 121 -2.35 10.16 10.43
C HIS A 121 -1.22 9.41 9.71
N SER A 122 -0.36 10.11 8.98
CA SER A 122 0.77 9.48 8.29
C SER A 122 1.75 8.87 9.30
N THR A 123 2.08 7.60 9.09
CA THR A 123 3.14 6.89 9.83
C THR A 123 4.53 7.09 9.20
N ARG A 124 4.62 7.81 8.07
CA ARG A 124 5.86 7.97 7.30
C ARG A 124 6.92 8.74 8.09
N GLY A 125 8.04 8.08 8.36
CA GLY A 125 9.16 8.64 9.15
C GLY A 125 8.99 8.46 10.66
N SER A 126 8.08 7.59 11.09
CA SER A 126 8.01 7.18 12.49
C SER A 126 9.10 6.14 12.81
N LYS A 127 9.49 6.07 14.09
CA LYS A 127 10.41 5.04 14.60
C LYS A 127 9.89 3.61 14.35
N ASP A 128 8.57 3.43 14.34
CA ASP A 128 7.97 2.12 14.05
C ASP A 128 8.21 1.70 12.60
N VAL A 129 8.06 2.62 11.64
CA VAL A 129 8.38 2.33 10.23
C VAL A 129 9.86 2.02 10.06
N GLU A 130 10.75 2.81 10.66
CA GLU A 130 12.19 2.57 10.60
C GLU A 130 12.57 1.19 11.17
N ARG A 131 11.97 0.82 12.31
CA ARG A 131 12.18 -0.48 12.95
C ARG A 131 11.69 -1.64 12.08
N VAL A 132 10.48 -1.57 11.54
CA VAL A 132 9.93 -2.63 10.67
C VAL A 132 10.74 -2.75 9.39
N MET A 133 11.10 -1.63 8.76
CA MET A 133 11.98 -1.64 7.58
C MET A 133 13.34 -2.26 7.90
N SER A 134 13.93 -2.00 9.07
CA SER A 134 15.18 -2.63 9.49
C SER A 134 15.06 -4.15 9.60
N GLN A 135 13.94 -4.65 10.15
CA GLN A 135 13.68 -6.09 10.25
C GLN A 135 13.53 -6.73 8.87
N ILE A 136 12.74 -6.13 7.98
CA ILE A 136 12.54 -6.60 6.60
C ILE A 136 13.88 -6.66 5.85
N MET A 137 14.67 -5.59 5.88
CA MET A 137 15.92 -5.50 5.10
C MET A 137 17.01 -6.45 5.61
N LYS A 138 16.94 -6.90 6.87
CA LYS A 138 17.92 -7.82 7.47
C LYS A 138 17.52 -9.29 7.34
N ASP A 139 16.26 -9.59 7.02
CA ASP A 139 15.77 -10.96 6.88
C ASP A 139 15.51 -11.27 5.39
N PRO A 140 16.41 -12.02 4.72
CA PRO A 140 16.25 -12.36 3.30
C PRO A 140 15.00 -13.21 3.03
N TYR A 141 14.48 -13.91 4.03
CA TYR A 141 13.28 -14.71 3.88
C TYR A 141 12.02 -13.84 3.83
N ILE A 142 11.94 -12.78 4.66
CA ILE A 142 10.84 -11.80 4.56
C ILE A 142 10.88 -11.12 3.19
N LEU A 143 12.07 -10.76 2.71
CA LEU A 143 12.24 -10.19 1.37
C LEU A 143 11.77 -11.14 0.26
N ASP A 144 12.02 -12.45 0.38
CA ASP A 144 11.54 -13.45 -0.59
C ASP A 144 10.01 -13.51 -0.62
N ILE A 145 9.36 -13.49 0.55
CA ILE A 145 7.89 -13.45 0.64
C ILE A 145 7.33 -12.19 -0.03
N LEU A 146 7.87 -11.01 0.30
CA LEU A 146 7.41 -9.74 -0.29
C LEU A 146 7.64 -9.71 -1.81
N ARG A 147 8.75 -10.27 -2.29
CA ARG A 147 9.00 -10.42 -3.73
C ARG A 147 7.94 -11.29 -4.38
N ARG A 148 7.59 -12.44 -3.80
CA ARG A 148 6.54 -13.33 -4.34
C ARG A 148 5.18 -12.63 -4.38
N MET A 149 4.83 -11.91 -3.31
CA MET A 149 3.57 -11.15 -3.25
C MET A 149 3.49 -10.13 -4.38
N TYR A 150 4.52 -9.30 -4.56
CA TYR A 150 4.45 -8.15 -5.47
C TYR A 150 5.14 -8.36 -6.82
N PHE A 151 5.59 -9.58 -7.14
CA PHE A 151 6.37 -9.85 -8.36
C PHE A 151 5.67 -9.33 -9.61
N HIS A 152 4.38 -9.63 -9.76
CA HIS A 152 3.61 -9.22 -10.93
C HIS A 152 3.39 -7.70 -10.99
N ASP A 153 3.21 -7.01 -9.86
CA ASP A 153 3.16 -5.54 -9.84
C ASP A 153 4.44 -4.93 -10.42
N PHE A 154 5.62 -5.46 -10.06
CA PHE A 154 6.89 -4.97 -10.58
C PHE A 154 7.00 -5.13 -12.10
N ILE A 155 6.57 -6.29 -12.62
CA ILE A 155 6.54 -6.54 -14.06
C ILE A 155 5.55 -5.61 -14.77
N GLU A 156 4.32 -5.54 -14.26
CA GLU A 156 3.22 -4.79 -14.89
C GLU A 156 3.47 -3.28 -14.91
N PHE A 157 4.08 -2.74 -13.85
CA PHE A 157 4.41 -1.32 -13.73
C PHE A 157 5.82 -0.96 -14.23
N GLY A 158 6.59 -1.93 -14.70
CA GLY A 158 7.91 -1.71 -15.30
C GLY A 158 9.00 -1.30 -14.30
N PHE A 159 8.85 -1.64 -13.02
CA PHE A 159 9.90 -1.45 -12.03
C PHE A 159 11.01 -2.49 -12.26
N ARG A 160 12.24 -2.01 -12.52
CA ARG A 160 13.44 -2.82 -12.74
C ARG A 160 14.42 -2.69 -11.59
#